data_AF-A0A2E7ST04-F1
#
_entry.id   AF-A0A2E7ST04-F1
#
_cell.length_a   1.000
_cell.length_b   1.000
_cell.length_c   1.000
_cell.angle_alpha   90.00
_cell.angle_beta   90.00
_cell.angle_gamma   90.00
#
_symmetry.space_group_name_H-M   'P 1'
#
loop_
_entity.id
_entity.type
_entity.pdbx_description
1 polymer ?
#
loop_
_entity_poly.entity_id
_entity_poly.type
_entity_poly.pdbx_seq_one_letter_code
_entity_poly.pdbx_strand_id
1 'polypeptide(L)'
;AKWSRNIIDESLDQGHALATGDFMGTGADQIVAGWRGTRRTGKVGVKFYYPTDKARTKWKSMLVDDNQMATEDIRVADLDADGKLDIIAAGRASHNLKVYFNE
;
A
#
# COMPACT_ATOMS: atom_id res chain seq x y z
N ALA A 1 10.02 25.23 9.51
CA ALA A 1 10.68 23.95 9.88
C ALA A 1 11.27 23.30 8.63
N LYS A 2 12.35 22.52 8.74
CA LYS A 2 12.90 21.74 7.62
C LYS A 2 12.26 20.35 7.63
N TRP A 3 11.80 19.89 6.47
CA TRP A 3 11.33 18.51 6.29
C TRP A 3 12.53 17.56 6.29
N SER A 4 12.47 16.50 7.10
CA SER A 4 13.46 15.43 7.09
C SER A 4 12.93 14.26 6.27
N ARG A 5 13.74 13.75 5.34
CA ARG A 5 13.36 12.61 4.48
C ARG A 5 13.60 11.30 5.24
N ASN A 6 12.56 10.47 5.35
CA ASN A 6 12.67 9.08 5.77
C ASN A 6 12.38 8.16 4.56
N ILE A 7 13.28 7.22 4.26
CA ILE A 7 13.08 6.26 3.17
C ILE A 7 12.43 5.01 3.75
N ILE A 8 11.22 4.71 3.32
CA ILE A 8 10.48 3.50 3.75
C ILE A 8 10.74 2.34 2.78
N ASP A 9 10.70 2.61 1.47
CA ASP A 9 10.95 1.63 0.42
C ASP A 9 11.44 2.33 -0.85
N GLU A 10 12.50 1.80 -1.46
CA GLU A 10 13.07 2.27 -2.72
C GLU A 10 13.06 1.20 -3.82
N SER A 11 12.47 0.03 -3.54
CA SER A 11 12.47 -1.17 -4.39
C SER A 11 11.35 -1.22 -5.43
N LEU A 12 10.28 -0.44 -5.27
CA LEU A 12 9.11 -0.45 -6.18
C LEU A 12 9.46 0.09 -7.57
N ASP A 13 9.21 -0.68 -8.63
CA ASP A 13 9.38 -0.19 -10.00
C ASP A 13 8.13 0.51 -10.49
N GLN A 14 8.25 1.79 -10.85
CA GLN A 14 7.10 2.66 -11.13
C GLN A 14 6.02 2.58 -10.04
N GLY A 15 6.40 2.85 -8.78
CA GLY A 15 5.41 3.14 -7.73
C GLY A 15 4.48 4.25 -8.21
N HIS A 16 3.16 4.04 -8.12
CA HIS A 16 2.20 4.91 -8.83
C HIS A 16 1.05 5.41 -7.95
N ALA A 17 0.53 4.56 -7.07
CA ALA A 17 -0.58 4.90 -6.20
C ALA A 17 -0.25 4.57 -4.75
N LEU A 18 -0.80 5.37 -3.83
CA LEU A 18 -0.73 5.11 -2.40
C LEU A 18 -1.98 5.64 -1.69
N ALA A 19 -2.25 5.08 -0.52
CA ALA A 19 -3.22 5.57 0.44
C ALA A 19 -2.70 5.40 1.87
N THR A 20 -3.21 6.20 2.80
CA THR A 20 -2.92 6.08 4.23
C THR A 20 -4.21 5.90 5.02
N GLY A 21 -4.11 5.25 6.17
CA GLY A 21 -5.23 5.04 7.08
C GLY A 21 -4.84 4.17 8.27
N ASP A 22 -5.66 4.14 9.31
CA ASP A 22 -5.42 3.32 10.51
C ASP A 22 -5.95 1.89 10.32
N PHE A 23 -5.34 1.14 9.40
CA PHE A 23 -5.72 -0.24 9.08
C PHE A 23 -5.59 -1.19 10.26
N MET A 24 -4.72 -0.85 11.23
CA MET A 24 -4.43 -1.70 12.39
C MET A 24 -5.18 -1.27 13.67
N GLY A 25 -6.02 -0.23 13.62
CA GLY A 25 -6.73 0.28 14.80
C GLY A 25 -5.81 0.79 15.92
N THR A 26 -4.63 1.28 15.55
CA THR A 26 -3.58 1.73 16.49
C THR A 26 -3.66 3.22 16.81
N GLY A 27 -4.60 3.95 16.21
CA GLY A 27 -4.68 5.41 16.23
C GLY A 27 -3.59 6.08 15.37
N ALA A 28 -2.97 5.34 14.45
CA ALA A 28 -1.87 5.80 13.64
C ALA A 28 -1.96 5.26 12.22
N ASP A 29 -1.79 6.12 11.23
CA ASP A 29 -1.80 5.67 9.83
C ASP A 29 -0.66 4.70 9.48
N GLN A 30 -1.03 3.65 8.76
CA GLN A 30 -0.18 2.84 7.90
C GLN A 30 -0.29 3.31 6.45
N ILE A 31 0.55 2.74 5.59
CA ILE A 31 0.62 3.11 4.16
C ILE A 31 0.37 1.86 3.33
N VAL A 32 -0.49 1.98 2.32
CA VAL A 32 -0.56 1.03 1.21
C VAL A 32 0.02 1.71 0.00
N ALA A 33 0.92 1.04 -0.72
CA ALA A 33 1.42 1.52 -2.01
C ALA A 33 1.37 0.42 -3.06
N GLY A 34 1.03 0.81 -4.28
CA GLY A 34 1.01 -0.06 -5.45
C GLY A 34 1.98 0.41 -6.53
N TRP A 35 2.46 -0.55 -7.31
CA TRP A 35 3.38 -0.31 -8.40
C TRP A 35 2.99 -1.09 -9.65
N ARG A 36 3.38 -0.56 -10.81
CA ARG A 36 2.97 -1.08 -12.13
C ARG A 36 4.12 -1.45 -13.05
N GLY A 37 5.35 -1.13 -12.66
CA GLY A 37 6.55 -1.44 -13.46
C GLY A 37 7.05 -2.84 -13.18
N THR A 38 7.59 -3.49 -14.22
CA THR A 38 8.22 -4.82 -14.14
C THR A 38 9.70 -4.81 -14.54
N ARG A 39 10.24 -3.67 -14.97
CA ARG A 39 11.62 -3.54 -15.48
C ARG A 39 12.67 -3.89 -14.44
N ARG A 40 12.46 -3.51 -13.17
CA ARG A 40 13.44 -3.76 -12.10
C ARG A 40 13.15 -5.03 -11.29
N THR A 41 11.87 -5.37 -11.09
CA THR A 41 11.46 -6.44 -10.16
C THR A 41 10.87 -7.66 -10.87
N GLY A 42 10.54 -7.57 -12.16
CA GLY A 42 9.79 -8.59 -12.90
C GLY A 42 8.33 -8.75 -12.46
N LYS A 43 7.88 -7.96 -11.48
CA LYS A 43 6.59 -8.14 -10.81
C LYS A 43 5.89 -6.81 -10.55
N VAL A 44 4.56 -6.83 -10.57
CA VAL A 44 3.68 -5.74 -10.10
C VAL A 44 3.07 -6.08 -8.73
N GLY A 45 2.31 -5.17 -8.12
CA GLY A 45 1.54 -5.54 -6.94
C GLY A 45 1.12 -4.38 -6.04
N VAL A 46 0.75 -4.77 -4.82
CA VAL A 46 0.34 -3.89 -3.72
C VAL A 46 1.08 -4.33 -2.45
N LYS A 47 1.66 -3.36 -1.72
CA LYS A 47 2.40 -3.60 -0.47
C LYS A 47 1.83 -2.72 0.64
N PHE A 48 1.73 -3.29 1.83
CA PHE A 48 1.35 -2.62 3.06
C PHE A 48 2.60 -2.33 3.90
N TYR A 49 2.69 -1.15 4.48
CA TYR A 49 3.79 -0.69 5.32
C TYR A 49 3.27 -0.21 6.67
N TYR A 50 3.91 -0.66 7.74
CA TYR A 50 3.56 -0.29 9.10
C TYR A 50 4.78 0.15 9.91
N PRO A 51 4.65 1.21 10.75
CA PRO A 51 5.72 1.65 11.61
C PRO A 51 5.96 0.65 12.74
N THR A 52 7.20 0.54 13.20
CA THR A 52 7.62 -0.37 14.28
C THR A 52 8.16 0.36 15.50
N ASP A 53 8.21 1.69 15.44
CA ASP A 53 8.63 2.57 16.51
C ASP A 53 7.67 3.77 16.63
N LYS A 54 7.54 4.32 17.85
CA LYS A 54 6.65 5.48 18.10
C LYS A 54 7.06 6.73 17.32
N ALA A 55 8.36 6.86 17.01
CA ALA A 55 8.90 7.97 16.23
C ALA A 55 8.63 7.82 14.71
N ARG A 56 8.08 6.68 14.27
CA ARG A 56 7.75 6.36 12.87
C ARG A 56 8.95 6.50 11.93
N THR A 57 10.13 6.16 12.42
CA THR A 57 11.38 6.17 11.65
C THR A 57 11.71 4.79 11.07
N LYS A 58 11.20 3.72 11.68
CA LYS A 58 11.44 2.34 11.28
C LYS A 58 10.15 1.69 10.79
N TRP A 59 10.18 1.16 9.58
CA TRP A 59 9.02 0.57 8.93
C TRP A 59 9.28 -0.88 8.54
N LYS A 60 8.25 -1.70 8.64
CA LYS A 60 8.20 -3.03 8.03
C LYS A 60 7.14 -3.05 6.94
N SER A 61 7.16 -4.09 6.11
CA SER A 61 6.20 -4.25 5.03
C SER A 61 5.76 -5.69 4.85
N MET A 62 4.61 -5.87 4.21
CA MET A 62 4.10 -7.16 3.74
C MET A 62 3.43 -6.99 2.38
N LEU A 63 3.47 -8.03 1.56
CA LEU A 63 2.76 -8.04 0.28
C LEU A 63 1.27 -8.28 0.52
N VAL A 64 0.45 -7.43 -0.10
CA VAL A 64 -1.01 -7.60 -0.18
C VAL A 64 -1.36 -8.34 -1.48
N ASP A 65 -0.67 -8.00 -2.56
CA ASP A 65 -0.77 -8.67 -3.86
C ASP A 65 0.62 -8.85 -4.45
N ASP A 66 0.95 -10.09 -4.83
CA ASP A 66 2.22 -10.45 -5.47
C ASP A 66 1.96 -10.80 -6.94
N ASN A 67 2.14 -9.80 -7.81
CA ASN A 67 2.15 -9.94 -9.27
C ASN A 67 0.80 -10.18 -9.96
N GLN A 68 -0.33 -9.78 -9.36
CA GLN A 68 -1.65 -9.87 -9.98
C GLN A 68 -2.37 -8.51 -10.10
N MET A 69 -1.77 -7.44 -9.60
CA MET A 69 -2.30 -6.08 -9.64
C MET A 69 -1.27 -5.07 -10.15
N ALA A 70 -1.40 -4.66 -11.42
CA ALA A 70 -0.60 -3.60 -12.02
C ALA A 70 -1.20 -2.23 -11.66
N THR A 71 -0.97 -1.81 -10.41
CA THR A 71 -1.72 -0.74 -9.75
C THR A 71 -1.59 0.62 -10.43
N GLU A 72 -2.73 1.21 -10.78
CA GLU A 72 -2.87 2.57 -11.29
C GLU A 72 -3.44 3.54 -10.25
N ASP A 73 -4.41 3.11 -9.44
CA ASP A 73 -4.97 3.91 -8.34
C ASP A 73 -5.35 3.03 -7.15
N ILE A 74 -5.35 3.61 -5.95
CA ILE A 74 -5.74 2.97 -4.69
C ILE A 74 -6.69 3.89 -3.91
N ARG A 75 -7.78 3.33 -3.40
CA ARG A 75 -8.63 3.94 -2.37
C ARG A 75 -8.81 2.99 -1.20
N VAL A 76 -9.19 3.54 -0.06
CA VAL A 76 -9.39 2.80 1.17
C VAL A 76 -10.70 3.22 1.80
N ALA A 77 -11.47 2.26 2.29
CA ALA A 77 -12.74 2.44 2.96
C ALA A 77 -13.10 1.16 3.70
N ASP A 78 -13.86 1.27 4.77
CA ASP A 78 -14.53 0.13 5.40
C ASP A 78 -15.73 -0.25 4.53
N LEU A 79 -15.62 -1.33 3.75
CA LEU A 79 -16.63 -1.72 2.75
C LEU A 79 -17.63 -2.75 3.28
N ASP A 80 -17.24 -3.53 4.28
CA ASP A 80 -18.08 -4.56 4.88
C ASP A 80 -18.64 -4.20 6.28
N ALA A 81 -18.32 -3.00 6.75
CA ALA A 81 -18.74 -2.44 8.03
C ALA A 81 -18.20 -3.21 9.25
N ASP A 82 -17.03 -3.84 9.13
CA ASP A 82 -16.34 -4.50 10.25
C ASP A 82 -15.52 -3.52 11.12
N GLY A 83 -15.44 -2.25 10.72
CA GLY A 83 -14.70 -1.20 11.41
C GLY A 83 -13.24 -1.07 11.00
N LYS A 84 -12.78 -1.84 10.01
CA LYS A 84 -11.42 -1.77 9.48
C LYS A 84 -11.43 -1.26 8.03
N LEU A 85 -10.35 -0.61 7.64
CA LEU A 85 -10.20 -0.13 6.27
C LEU A 85 -9.80 -1.29 5.34
N ASP A 86 -10.52 -1.43 4.24
CA ASP A 86 -10.18 -2.30 3.12
C ASP A 86 -9.40 -1.55 2.04
N ILE A 87 -8.77 -2.30 1.14
CA ILE A 87 -8.00 -1.74 0.02
C ILE A 87 -8.74 -1.99 -1.28
N ILE A 88 -9.01 -0.93 -2.04
CA ILE A 88 -9.53 -0.99 -3.40
C ILE A 88 -8.42 -0.57 -4.36
N ALA A 89 -8.02 -1.45 -5.27
CA ALA A 89 -6.98 -1.18 -6.27
C ALA A 89 -7.49 -1.38 -7.69
N ALA A 90 -7.23 -0.39 -8.54
CA ALA A 90 -7.54 -0.45 -9.97
C ALA A 90 -6.24 -0.68 -10.77
N GLY A 91 -6.26 -1.68 -11.66
CA GLY A 91 -5.11 -2.07 -12.46
C GLY A 91 -5.30 -1.77 -13.94
N ARG A 92 -4.46 -0.89 -14.50
CA ARG A 92 -4.52 -0.53 -15.93
C ARG A 92 -4.08 -1.69 -16.82
N ALA A 93 -2.88 -2.23 -16.58
CA ALA A 93 -2.32 -3.30 -17.42
C ALA A 93 -2.84 -4.68 -17.04
N SER A 94 -3.26 -4.89 -15.79
CA SER A 94 -3.89 -6.12 -15.34
C SER A 94 -5.39 -6.18 -15.61
N HIS A 95 -6.00 -5.10 -16.14
CA HIS A 95 -7.41 -5.00 -16.51
C HIS A 95 -8.38 -5.46 -15.41
N ASN A 96 -8.09 -5.10 -14.16
CA ASN A 96 -8.87 -5.56 -13.00
C ASN A 96 -9.15 -4.45 -12.00
N LEU A 97 -10.21 -4.64 -11.24
CA LEU A 97 -10.51 -3.93 -9.99
C LEU A 97 -10.56 -4.99 -8.91
N LYS A 98 -9.76 -4.84 -7.85
CA LYS A 98 -9.74 -5.76 -6.73
C LYS A 98 -10.04 -5.03 -5.43
N VAL A 99 -10.76 -5.72 -4.56
CA VAL A 99 -10.89 -5.38 -3.15
C VAL A 99 -10.09 -6.40 -2.36
N TYR A 100 -9.29 -5.94 -1.42
CA TYR A 100 -8.60 -6.77 -0.43
C TYR A 100 -9.20 -6.43 0.94
N PHE A 101 -10.00 -7.36 1.46
CA PHE A 101 -10.64 -7.21 2.76
C PHE A 101 -9.64 -7.42 3.90
N ASN A 102 -9.74 -6.59 4.93
CA ASN A 102 -8.85 -6.61 6.09
C ASN A 102 -9.47 -7.44 7.22
N GLU A 103 -9.23 -8.74 7.26
CA GLU A 103 -9.82 -9.66 8.26
C GLU A 103 -8.96 -9.83 9.52
#